data_AF-W8UFD4-F1
#
_entry.id   AF-W8UFD4-F1
#
_cell.length_a   1.000
_cell.length_b   1.000
_cell.length_c   1.000
_cell.angle_alpha   90.00
_cell.angle_beta   90.00
_cell.angle_gamma   90.00
#
_symmetry.space_group_name_H-M   'P 1'
#
loop_
_entity.id
_entity.type
_entity.pdbx_description
1 polymer ?
#
loop_
_entity_poly.entity_id
_entity_poly.type
_entity_poly.pdbx_seq_one_letter_code
_entity_poly.pdbx_strand_id
1 'polypeptide(L)'
;MTQNTDHLSQRVKMAPIVSSVGRKLCRAGSRTTRLKSEMPGRHNGCQSGSLFRHRSKENSMKIKTLAMIVVSALSLSSTAALADTTTVNGGTVHFKGEVVNAACAVDAGSIDQTVQLGQVRSAKLATAGSTSSAVGFNIQLDDCDTTVATKASVAFAGTAIDSSNTTVLALQNSAAGSATNVGVQILDNTGTPLALDGATFSAATTLNDGPNIIPFQARYYATGAATAGIANADATFKVQYE
;
A
#
# COMPACT_ATOMS: atom_id res chain seq x y z
N MET A 1 36.03 -45.63 -25.38
CA MET A 1 35.21 -46.26 -24.33
C MET A 1 34.41 -45.12 -23.69
N THR A 2 33.39 -44.52 -24.35
CA THR A 2 32.03 -45.04 -24.67
C THR A 2 31.34 -45.55 -23.38
N GLN A 3 30.16 -45.13 -22.89
CA GLN A 3 28.90 -44.47 -23.34
C GLN A 3 28.33 -43.68 -22.12
N ASN A 4 27.65 -42.53 -22.18
CA ASN A 4 26.40 -42.08 -22.84
C ASN A 4 25.07 -42.59 -22.24
N THR A 5 24.19 -41.62 -21.88
CA THR A 5 22.70 -41.62 -21.80
C THR A 5 22.00 -42.48 -20.73
N ASP A 6 20.96 -42.07 -19.99
CA ASP A 6 19.73 -41.42 -20.45
C ASP A 6 18.86 -40.77 -19.34
N HIS A 7 18.13 -39.75 -19.78
CA HIS A 7 16.85 -39.16 -19.33
C HIS A 7 16.02 -39.84 -18.22
N LEU A 8 15.46 -39.03 -17.30
CA LEU A 8 13.99 -39.04 -17.06
C LEU A 8 13.47 -37.71 -16.49
N SER A 9 12.74 -37.00 -17.35
CA SER A 9 11.91 -35.84 -17.05
C SER A 9 10.51 -36.34 -16.68
N GLN A 10 9.96 -35.94 -15.52
CA GLN A 10 8.54 -36.15 -15.24
C GLN A 10 7.89 -34.86 -14.76
N ARG A 11 7.22 -34.22 -15.73
CA ARG A 11 6.24 -33.16 -15.57
C ARG A 11 5.01 -33.72 -14.87
N VAL A 12 4.64 -33.17 -13.72
CA VAL A 12 3.32 -33.40 -13.12
C VAL A 12 2.31 -32.45 -13.79
N LYS A 13 1.30 -33.06 -14.38
CA LYS A 13 0.19 -32.45 -15.13
C LYS A 13 -0.64 -31.49 -14.27
N MET A 14 -0.84 -30.28 -14.79
CA MET A 14 -2.00 -29.44 -14.51
C MET A 14 -3.28 -30.13 -14.98
N ALA A 15 -4.32 -30.09 -14.15
CA ALA A 15 -5.70 -30.42 -14.51
C ALA A 15 -6.58 -29.20 -14.18
N PRO A 16 -7.32 -28.63 -15.14
CA PRO A 16 -8.40 -27.70 -14.86
C PRO A 16 -9.74 -28.46 -14.80
N ILE A 17 -10.47 -28.34 -13.69
CA ILE A 17 -11.87 -28.79 -13.62
C ILE A 17 -12.78 -27.58 -13.76
N VAL A 18 -13.59 -27.66 -14.81
CA VAL A 18 -14.59 -26.70 -15.27
C VAL A 18 -15.92 -26.95 -14.54
N SER A 19 -16.59 -25.85 -14.19
CA SER A 19 -18.05 -25.61 -14.13
C SER A 19 -18.98 -26.67 -13.52
N SER A 20 -19.68 -26.30 -12.44
CA SER A 20 -21.06 -26.75 -12.23
C SER A 20 -21.98 -25.60 -11.80
N VAL A 21 -22.97 -25.40 -12.65
CA VAL A 21 -24.12 -24.52 -12.57
C VAL A 21 -25.03 -24.87 -11.39
N GLY A 22 -25.54 -23.84 -10.72
CA GLY A 22 -26.94 -23.75 -10.27
C GLY A 22 -27.33 -24.42 -8.96
N ARG A 23 -27.74 -23.59 -7.99
CA ARG A 23 -29.12 -23.62 -7.49
C ARG A 23 -29.48 -22.37 -6.68
N LYS A 24 -30.49 -21.65 -7.21
CA LYS A 24 -31.36 -20.73 -6.49
C LYS A 24 -31.86 -21.40 -5.21
N LEU A 25 -31.82 -20.69 -4.09
CA LEU A 25 -32.85 -20.79 -3.07
C LEU A 25 -33.08 -19.41 -2.45
N CYS A 26 -34.06 -18.69 -2.98
CA CYS A 26 -34.70 -17.58 -2.27
C CYS A 26 -35.51 -18.18 -1.13
N ARG A 27 -35.26 -17.76 0.12
CA ARG A 27 -36.18 -17.99 1.23
C ARG A 27 -36.71 -16.63 1.70
N ALA A 28 -38.02 -16.48 1.57
CA ALA A 28 -38.77 -15.30 1.95
C ALA A 28 -39.04 -15.27 3.46
N GLY A 29 -38.92 -14.05 4.04
CA GLY A 29 -39.93 -13.43 4.88
C GLY A 29 -40.12 -13.88 6.34
N SER A 30 -39.75 -13.01 7.28
CA SER A 30 -40.61 -12.59 8.41
C SER A 30 -39.96 -11.35 9.07
N ARG A 31 -40.44 -10.13 8.80
CA ARG A 31 -41.55 -9.38 9.44
C ARG A 31 -41.09 -8.59 10.70
N THR A 32 -41.15 -7.26 10.55
CA THR A 32 -41.54 -6.22 11.53
C THR A 32 -40.74 -6.04 12.82
N THR A 33 -40.10 -4.88 12.95
CA THR A 33 -40.54 -3.80 13.87
C THR A 33 -40.02 -2.43 13.43
N ARG A 34 -40.86 -1.44 13.72
CA ARG A 34 -40.89 -0.03 13.29
C ARG A 34 -40.30 0.83 14.42
N LEU A 35 -39.56 1.91 14.11
CA LEU A 35 -39.63 3.29 14.67
C LEU A 35 -38.32 4.02 14.28
N LYS A 36 -38.31 4.96 13.32
CA LYS A 36 -38.79 6.36 13.34
C LYS A 36 -37.67 7.34 13.81
N SER A 37 -37.02 8.00 12.85
CA SER A 37 -36.54 9.38 13.02
C SER A 37 -36.39 10.07 11.65
N GLU A 38 -37.31 11.00 11.38
CA GLU A 38 -37.29 11.99 10.30
C GLU A 38 -36.04 12.90 10.31
N MET A 39 -35.59 13.34 9.13
CA MET A 39 -35.54 14.75 8.64
C MET A 39 -34.68 14.85 7.35
N PRO A 40 -34.86 15.88 6.48
CA PRO A 40 -35.13 15.65 5.06
C PRO A 40 -33.98 15.98 4.09
N GLY A 41 -33.87 15.16 3.04
CA GLY A 41 -33.08 15.41 1.84
C GLY A 41 -33.95 15.90 0.68
N ARG A 42 -33.46 16.96 0.04
CA ARG A 42 -34.00 17.77 -1.06
C ARG A 42 -34.70 17.02 -2.20
N HIS A 43 -35.83 17.60 -2.61
CA HIS A 43 -36.56 17.34 -3.85
C HIS A 43 -35.73 17.56 -5.11
N ASN A 44 -35.96 16.71 -6.12
CA ASN A 44 -36.21 17.00 -7.55
C ASN A 44 -36.11 15.64 -8.29
N GLY A 45 -37.15 15.00 -8.83
CA GLY A 45 -38.30 15.53 -9.55
C GLY A 45 -38.08 15.33 -11.06
N CYS A 46 -38.06 14.08 -11.54
CA CYS A 46 -38.04 13.77 -12.98
C CYS A 46 -39.42 13.21 -13.35
N GLN A 47 -40.28 14.05 -13.93
CA GLN A 47 -41.57 13.64 -14.49
C GLN A 47 -41.45 13.34 -15.98
N SER A 48 -42.06 12.23 -16.36
CA SER A 48 -42.43 11.85 -17.72
C SER A 48 -43.29 12.91 -18.40
N GLY A 49 -42.98 13.23 -19.66
CA GLY A 49 -43.85 14.00 -20.56
C GLY A 49 -44.22 13.15 -21.78
N SER A 50 -45.47 12.69 -21.80
CA SER A 50 -46.11 11.97 -22.90
C SER A 50 -46.58 12.90 -24.03
N LEU A 51 -46.67 12.32 -25.23
CA LEU A 51 -47.46 12.70 -26.42
C LEU A 51 -48.49 13.81 -26.24
N PHE A 52 -48.65 14.73 -27.22
CA PHE A 52 -49.94 14.96 -27.90
C PHE A 52 -49.82 15.77 -29.20
N ARG A 53 -50.81 15.54 -30.06
CA ARG A 53 -50.93 15.82 -31.49
C ARG A 53 -51.01 17.31 -31.89
N HIS A 54 -50.48 17.59 -33.07
CA HIS A 54 -50.80 18.76 -33.89
C HIS A 54 -52.29 18.88 -34.20
N ARG A 55 -52.85 20.09 -34.07
CA ARG A 55 -54.05 20.53 -34.77
C ARG A 55 -53.83 21.93 -35.33
N SER A 56 -53.56 21.99 -36.64
CA SER A 56 -53.50 23.22 -37.42
C SER A 56 -54.93 23.75 -37.63
N LYS A 57 -55.14 25.05 -37.46
CA LYS A 57 -56.31 25.75 -37.99
C LYS A 57 -55.84 27.01 -38.72
N GLU A 58 -56.23 27.02 -39.98
CA GLU A 58 -55.87 27.88 -41.10
C GLU A 58 -56.36 29.32 -40.90
N ASN A 59 -55.49 30.31 -41.13
CA ASN A 59 -55.87 31.71 -41.30
C ASN A 59 -55.61 32.14 -42.74
N SER A 60 -56.67 32.65 -43.37
CA SER A 60 -56.74 33.07 -44.77
C SER A 60 -56.20 34.49 -44.92
N MET A 61 -55.24 34.72 -45.82
CA MET A 61 -55.02 36.06 -46.39
C MET A 61 -54.42 35.97 -47.80
N LYS A 62 -55.14 36.56 -48.75
CA LYS A 62 -54.73 36.74 -50.15
C LYS A 62 -53.75 37.90 -50.23
N ILE A 63 -52.56 37.71 -50.78
CA ILE A 63 -51.74 38.81 -51.32
C ILE A 63 -50.94 38.33 -52.53
N LYS A 64 -50.86 39.25 -53.49
CA LYS A 64 -50.55 39.11 -54.91
C LYS A 64 -49.03 39.06 -55.16
N THR A 65 -48.68 38.33 -56.21
CA THR A 65 -47.39 38.21 -56.92
C THR A 65 -46.52 39.46 -56.93
N LEU A 66 -45.22 39.31 -56.61
CA LEU A 66 -44.07 39.54 -57.53
C LEU A 66 -42.72 39.29 -56.85
N ALA A 67 -41.90 38.49 -57.53
CA ALA A 67 -40.43 38.44 -57.59
C ALA A 67 -39.59 38.50 -56.29
N MET A 68 -38.77 37.45 -56.05
CA MET A 68 -37.32 37.56 -55.82
C MET A 68 -36.66 36.17 -55.83
N ILE A 69 -35.50 36.13 -56.48
CA ILE A 69 -34.55 35.02 -56.65
C ILE A 69 -34.02 34.55 -55.28
N VAL A 70 -33.69 33.26 -55.11
CA VAL A 70 -32.46 32.75 -54.44
C VAL A 70 -32.44 31.21 -54.37
N VAL A 71 -31.31 30.67 -54.82
CA VAL A 71 -30.82 29.29 -54.77
C VAL A 71 -30.82 28.75 -53.33
N SER A 72 -31.18 27.48 -53.11
CA SER A 72 -30.95 26.82 -51.82
C SER A 72 -30.66 25.34 -52.01
N ALA A 73 -29.41 24.97 -51.72
CA ALA A 73 -28.84 23.64 -51.79
C ALA A 73 -29.48 22.65 -50.80
N LEU A 74 -29.62 21.40 -51.23
CA LEU A 74 -29.87 20.25 -50.35
C LEU A 74 -28.68 20.08 -49.39
N SER A 75 -28.82 20.54 -48.15
CA SER A 75 -27.88 20.22 -47.07
C SER A 75 -28.27 18.90 -46.41
N LEU A 76 -27.36 17.93 -46.53
CA LEU A 76 -27.38 16.63 -45.86
C LEU A 76 -27.10 16.85 -44.36
N SER A 77 -28.10 16.71 -43.50
CA SER A 77 -27.94 16.85 -42.05
C SER A 77 -27.31 15.59 -41.45
N SER A 78 -25.98 15.58 -41.34
CA SER A 78 -25.23 14.64 -40.51
C SER A 78 -25.56 14.88 -39.03
N THR A 79 -26.33 13.99 -38.41
CA THR A 79 -26.45 13.97 -36.94
C THR A 79 -25.12 13.55 -36.34
N ALA A 80 -24.37 14.50 -35.81
CA ALA A 80 -23.22 14.20 -34.95
C ALA A 80 -23.75 13.47 -33.70
N ALA A 81 -23.46 12.18 -33.58
CA ALA A 81 -23.64 11.46 -32.33
C ALA A 81 -22.66 12.05 -31.31
N LEU A 82 -23.16 12.85 -30.37
CA LEU A 82 -22.42 13.25 -29.19
C LEU A 82 -22.12 11.97 -28.40
N ALA A 83 -20.88 11.51 -28.44
CA ALA A 83 -20.40 10.46 -27.55
C ALA A 83 -20.42 11.02 -26.12
N ASP A 84 -21.37 10.54 -25.31
CA ASP A 84 -21.45 10.87 -23.89
C ASP A 84 -20.18 10.32 -23.21
N THR A 85 -19.31 11.20 -22.73
CA THR A 85 -18.12 10.79 -21.98
C THR A 85 -18.57 10.24 -20.63
N THR A 86 -18.64 8.91 -20.50
CA THR A 86 -18.94 8.26 -19.23
C THR A 86 -17.70 8.29 -18.33
N THR A 87 -17.62 9.30 -17.47
CA THR A 87 -16.60 9.34 -16.41
C THR A 87 -17.04 8.42 -15.28
N VAL A 88 -16.30 7.33 -15.07
CA VAL A 88 -16.45 6.44 -13.92
C VAL A 88 -15.58 6.93 -12.75
N ASN A 89 -15.98 6.62 -11.52
CA ASN A 89 -15.18 6.95 -10.33
C ASN A 89 -13.79 6.28 -10.44
N GLY A 90 -12.74 7.09 -10.46
CA GLY A 90 -11.36 6.64 -10.37
C GLY A 90 -11.03 6.11 -8.97
N GLY A 91 -10.13 5.13 -8.88
CA GLY A 91 -9.64 4.59 -7.62
C GLY A 91 -8.75 5.59 -6.85
N THR A 92 -8.29 5.17 -5.67
CA THR A 92 -7.44 5.99 -4.80
C THR A 92 -5.96 5.73 -5.07
N VAL A 93 -5.16 6.79 -5.19
CA VAL A 93 -3.69 6.73 -5.20
C VAL A 93 -3.18 7.23 -3.85
N HIS A 94 -2.34 6.45 -3.18
CA HIS A 94 -1.72 6.82 -1.90
C HIS A 94 -0.30 7.32 -2.15
N PHE A 95 -0.06 8.60 -1.94
CA PHE A 95 1.28 9.19 -1.98
C PHE A 95 1.83 9.26 -0.55
N LYS A 96 3.00 8.64 -0.32
CA LYS A 96 3.78 8.77 0.92
C LYS A 96 5.10 9.46 0.57
N GLY A 97 5.50 10.44 1.36
CA GLY A 97 6.76 11.14 1.21
C GLY A 97 6.93 12.16 2.33
N GLU A 98 8.16 12.37 2.75
CA GLU A 98 8.53 13.39 3.72
C GLU A 98 9.53 14.33 3.07
N VAL A 99 9.25 15.64 3.10
CA VAL A 99 10.20 16.65 2.62
C VAL A 99 10.93 17.20 3.83
N VAL A 100 12.20 16.81 3.98
CA VAL A 100 13.08 17.29 5.04
C VAL A 100 14.06 18.31 4.48
N ASN A 101 14.38 19.36 5.26
CA ASN A 101 15.48 20.27 4.95
C ASN A 101 16.76 19.72 5.63
N ALA A 102 17.23 18.59 5.14
CA ALA A 102 18.39 17.89 5.70
C ALA A 102 19.53 17.83 4.67
N ALA A 103 20.73 17.47 5.14
CA ALA A 103 21.91 17.36 4.29
C ALA A 103 21.80 16.24 3.23
N CYS A 104 20.93 15.26 3.44
CA CYS A 104 20.59 14.22 2.47
C CYS A 104 19.07 13.96 2.46
N ALA A 105 18.58 13.44 1.33
CA ALA A 105 17.26 12.82 1.24
C ALA A 105 17.37 11.32 1.58
N VAL A 106 16.38 10.76 2.26
CA VAL A 106 16.31 9.29 2.44
C VAL A 106 15.71 8.67 1.19
N ASP A 107 16.35 7.65 0.62
CA ASP A 107 15.84 6.94 -0.55
C ASP A 107 14.42 6.40 -0.29
N ALA A 108 13.54 6.47 -1.31
CA ALA A 108 12.16 6.00 -1.18
C ALA A 108 12.07 4.50 -0.88
N GLY A 109 13.02 3.71 -1.39
CA GLY A 109 13.17 2.30 -1.06
C GLY A 109 13.71 2.05 0.35
N SER A 110 14.18 3.08 1.05
CA SER A 110 14.63 3.05 2.44
C SER A 110 13.59 3.58 3.45
N ILE A 111 12.58 4.31 2.99
CA ILE A 111 11.50 4.85 3.84
C ILE A 111 10.54 3.76 4.34
N ASP A 112 10.15 2.82 3.46
CA ASP A 112 9.16 1.76 3.77
C ASP A 112 9.75 0.38 3.45
N GLN A 113 10.73 -0.03 4.26
CA GLN A 113 11.44 -1.30 4.11
C GLN A 113 10.83 -2.41 4.97
N THR A 114 10.62 -3.57 4.36
CA THR A 114 10.33 -4.81 5.12
C THR A 114 11.56 -5.72 5.07
N VAL A 115 12.17 -5.97 6.22
CA VAL A 115 13.32 -6.88 6.36
C VAL A 115 12.83 -8.28 6.77
N GLN A 116 13.05 -9.29 5.93
CA GLN A 116 12.66 -10.66 6.26
C GLN A 116 13.73 -11.33 7.14
N LEU A 117 13.45 -11.46 8.44
CA LEU A 117 14.34 -12.17 9.38
C LEU A 117 14.37 -13.70 9.18
N GLY A 118 13.38 -14.24 8.45
CA GLY A 118 13.22 -15.67 8.22
C GLY A 118 12.65 -16.43 9.41
N GLN A 119 12.61 -17.76 9.31
CA GLN A 119 12.10 -18.63 10.37
C GLN A 119 13.23 -19.15 11.24
N VAL A 120 13.05 -19.05 12.56
CA VAL A 120 14.00 -19.55 13.56
C VAL A 120 13.29 -20.55 14.45
N ARG A 121 13.93 -21.69 14.72
CA ARG A 121 13.40 -22.70 15.64
C ARG A 121 13.41 -22.15 17.07
N SER A 122 12.28 -22.21 17.77
CA SER A 122 12.16 -21.81 19.18
C SER A 122 13.18 -22.49 20.09
N ALA A 123 13.57 -23.74 19.77
CA ALA A 123 14.61 -24.47 20.48
C ALA A 123 16.00 -23.77 20.46
N LYS A 124 16.30 -22.95 19.45
CA LYS A 124 17.54 -22.13 19.40
C LYS A 124 17.44 -20.89 20.31
N LEU A 125 16.23 -20.51 20.69
CA LEU A 125 15.89 -19.34 21.50
C LEU A 125 15.30 -19.75 22.86
N ALA A 126 15.79 -20.87 23.42
CA ALA A 126 15.23 -21.47 24.62
C ALA A 126 15.64 -20.75 25.92
N THR A 127 16.66 -19.90 25.89
CA THR A 127 17.17 -19.18 27.06
C THR A 127 17.30 -17.69 26.78
N ALA A 128 17.16 -16.87 27.83
CA ALA A 128 17.44 -15.45 27.76
C ALA A 128 18.88 -15.19 27.27
N GLY A 129 19.05 -14.23 26.37
CA GLY A 129 20.32 -13.93 25.72
C GLY A 129 20.61 -14.75 24.45
N SER A 130 19.81 -15.78 24.15
CA SER A 130 19.93 -16.51 22.89
C SER A 130 19.56 -15.61 21.70
N THR A 131 20.33 -15.73 20.61
CA THR A 131 20.14 -14.92 19.39
C THR A 131 20.02 -15.75 18.12
N SER A 132 19.30 -15.23 17.14
CA SER A 132 19.26 -15.83 15.80
C SER A 132 20.44 -15.40 14.94
N SER A 133 20.50 -15.94 13.72
CA SER A 133 21.31 -15.33 12.67
C SER A 133 20.84 -13.90 12.42
N ALA A 134 21.79 -13.00 12.20
CA ALA A 134 21.51 -11.61 11.85
C ALA A 134 21.24 -11.49 10.35
N VAL A 135 20.29 -10.64 9.99
CA VAL A 135 19.97 -10.27 8.62
C VAL A 135 20.36 -8.82 8.42
N GLY A 136 21.23 -8.59 7.44
CA GLY A 136 21.66 -7.24 7.06
C GLY A 136 20.56 -6.50 6.31
N PHE A 137 20.40 -5.22 6.60
CA PHE A 137 19.58 -4.30 5.83
C PHE A 137 20.30 -2.95 5.75
N ASN A 138 19.99 -2.17 4.72
CA ASN A 138 20.70 -0.93 4.44
C ASN A 138 19.72 0.23 4.39
N ILE A 139 20.12 1.35 4.98
CA ILE A 139 19.45 2.64 4.80
C ILE A 139 20.28 3.44 3.80
N GLN A 140 19.69 3.76 2.66
CA GLN A 140 20.32 4.58 1.63
C GLN A 140 19.87 6.05 1.78
N LEU A 141 20.85 6.94 1.74
CA LEU A 141 20.68 8.39 1.69
C LEU A 141 21.14 8.86 0.31
N ASP A 142 20.29 9.59 -0.39
CA ASP A 142 20.55 10.15 -1.71
C ASP A 142 20.76 11.67 -1.62
N ASP A 143 21.39 12.21 -2.66
CA ASP A 143 21.65 13.65 -2.82
C ASP A 143 22.29 14.29 -1.59
N CYS A 144 23.24 13.60 -0.96
CA CYS A 144 23.99 14.14 0.17
C CYS A 144 24.91 15.28 -0.26
N ASP A 145 24.86 16.38 0.50
CA ASP A 145 25.77 17.53 0.37
C ASP A 145 26.69 17.62 1.59
N THR A 146 27.96 17.28 1.40
CA THR A 146 28.96 17.27 2.48
C THR A 146 29.35 18.66 2.98
N THR A 147 28.93 19.74 2.31
CA THR A 147 29.11 21.11 2.78
C THR A 147 28.12 21.49 3.88
N VAL A 148 26.98 20.79 3.97
CA VAL A 148 25.96 20.98 5.01
C VAL A 148 26.24 20.10 6.22
N ALA A 149 26.58 18.82 6.00
CA ALA A 149 26.96 17.89 7.05
C ALA A 149 27.94 16.84 6.51
N THR A 150 28.91 16.46 7.34
CA THR A 150 29.96 15.50 6.95
C THR A 150 29.70 14.10 7.47
N LYS A 151 28.77 13.95 8.41
CA LYS A 151 28.42 12.67 9.01
C LYS A 151 26.91 12.52 9.16
N ALA A 152 26.46 11.27 9.13
CA ALA A 152 25.11 10.88 9.48
C ALA A 152 25.11 9.74 10.50
N SER A 153 24.17 9.80 11.44
CA SER A 153 23.94 8.78 12.45
C SER A 153 22.45 8.46 12.50
N VAL A 154 22.08 7.20 12.76
CA VAL A 154 20.67 6.77 12.75
C VAL A 154 20.27 6.30 14.13
N ALA A 155 19.15 6.80 14.65
CA ALA A 155 18.51 6.29 15.87
C ALA A 155 17.22 5.56 15.51
N PHE A 156 16.93 4.47 16.19
CA PHE A 156 15.67 3.75 16.04
C PHE A 156 14.76 4.03 17.24
N ALA A 157 13.46 4.13 16.98
CA ALA A 157 12.42 4.31 17.99
C ALA A 157 11.38 3.21 17.85
N GLY A 158 10.99 2.62 18.97
CA GLY A 158 9.99 1.58 18.99
C GLY A 158 9.64 1.17 20.41
N THR A 159 8.63 0.33 20.56
CA THR A 159 8.26 -0.19 21.87
C THR A 159 9.25 -1.26 22.29
N ALA A 160 10.04 -1.03 23.34
CA ALA A 160 10.88 -2.07 23.92
C ALA A 160 10.03 -3.20 24.51
N ILE A 161 10.53 -4.44 24.47
CA ILE A 161 9.84 -5.62 25.00
C ILE A 161 9.58 -5.52 26.51
N ASP A 162 10.53 -4.93 27.25
CA ASP A 162 10.44 -4.65 28.68
C ASP A 162 11.40 -3.51 29.08
N SER A 163 11.26 -2.99 30.30
CA SER A 163 12.09 -1.88 30.81
C SER A 163 13.55 -2.27 31.11
N SER A 164 13.85 -3.55 31.22
CA SER A 164 15.21 -4.07 31.45
C SER A 164 15.96 -4.31 30.14
N ASN A 165 15.26 -4.48 29.03
CA ASN A 165 15.79 -4.77 27.70
C ASN A 165 15.36 -3.69 26.69
N THR A 166 15.84 -2.46 26.90
CA THR A 166 15.50 -1.30 26.06
C THR A 166 16.06 -1.36 24.63
N THR A 167 16.95 -2.31 24.34
CA THR A 167 17.55 -2.55 23.01
C THR A 167 16.81 -3.63 22.21
N VAL A 168 15.74 -4.21 22.76
CA VAL A 168 14.98 -5.30 22.15
C VAL A 168 13.56 -4.83 21.85
N LEU A 169 13.21 -4.83 20.57
CA LEU A 169 11.93 -4.37 20.07
C LEU A 169 10.85 -5.41 20.36
N ALA A 170 9.76 -4.96 20.96
CA ALA A 170 8.58 -5.76 21.21
C ALA A 170 7.97 -6.20 19.88
N LEU A 171 7.48 -7.44 19.86
CA LEU A 171 6.67 -7.92 18.74
C LEU A 171 5.29 -7.26 18.80
N GLN A 172 4.71 -7.01 17.63
CA GLN A 172 3.32 -6.57 17.52
C GLN A 172 2.40 -7.71 17.95
N ASN A 173 1.89 -7.63 19.17
CA ASN A 173 1.10 -8.68 19.80
C ASN A 173 -0.40 -8.64 19.41
N SER A 174 -0.71 -8.14 18.22
CA SER A 174 -2.08 -7.83 17.82
C SER A 174 -2.89 -9.06 17.36
N ALA A 175 -2.29 -10.25 17.30
CA ALA A 175 -2.94 -11.48 16.86
C ALA A 175 -2.71 -12.66 17.82
N ALA A 176 -3.73 -13.52 17.94
CA ALA A 176 -3.57 -14.80 18.63
C ALA A 176 -2.51 -15.66 17.91
N GLY A 177 -1.54 -16.17 18.65
CA GLY A 177 -0.43 -16.95 18.09
C GLY A 177 0.85 -16.17 17.81
N SER A 178 1.02 -14.96 18.35
CA SER A 178 2.32 -14.28 18.38
C SER A 178 3.30 -14.99 19.30
N ALA A 179 4.58 -14.95 18.93
CA ALA A 179 5.66 -15.50 19.76
C ALA A 179 5.82 -14.67 21.04
N THR A 180 6.20 -15.33 22.13
CA THR A 180 6.47 -14.69 23.44
C THR A 180 7.91 -14.92 23.86
N ASN A 181 8.43 -14.07 24.76
CA ASN A 181 9.80 -14.10 25.27
C ASN A 181 10.90 -13.94 24.20
N VAL A 182 10.55 -13.32 23.08
CA VAL A 182 11.44 -13.00 21.97
C VAL A 182 11.05 -11.65 21.39
N GLY A 183 12.06 -10.87 21.00
CA GLY A 183 11.89 -9.62 20.27
C GLY A 183 12.93 -9.49 19.17
N VAL A 184 12.95 -8.34 18.50
CA VAL A 184 13.92 -8.02 17.44
C VAL A 184 14.94 -7.01 17.96
N GLN A 185 16.21 -7.32 17.82
CA GLN A 185 17.31 -6.42 18.15
C GLN A 185 17.91 -5.86 16.87
N ILE A 186 18.09 -4.55 16.84
CA ILE A 186 18.73 -3.82 15.74
C ILE A 186 20.17 -3.52 16.16
N LEU A 187 21.11 -3.81 15.27
CA LEU A 187 22.53 -3.58 15.46
C LEU A 187 23.02 -2.64 14.37
N ASP A 188 23.95 -1.77 14.73
CA ASP A 188 24.66 -0.92 13.79
C ASP A 188 25.72 -1.68 12.99
N ASN A 189 26.45 -0.96 12.14
CA ASN A 189 27.55 -1.51 11.33
C ASN A 189 28.69 -2.12 12.16
N THR A 190 28.82 -1.74 13.44
CA THR A 190 29.83 -2.27 14.36
C THR A 190 29.36 -3.53 15.07
N GLY A 191 28.08 -3.91 14.92
CA GLY A 191 27.45 -4.98 15.67
C GLY A 191 27.05 -4.57 17.08
N THR A 192 26.93 -3.26 17.35
CA THR A 192 26.46 -2.73 18.63
C THR A 192 24.93 -2.65 18.64
N PRO A 193 24.25 -3.21 19.64
CA PRO A 193 22.80 -3.05 19.78
C PRO A 193 22.41 -1.60 20.06
N LEU A 194 21.42 -1.10 19.33
CA LEU A 194 20.88 0.25 19.54
C LEU A 194 19.69 0.22 20.49
N ALA A 195 19.60 1.22 21.36
CA ALA A 195 18.39 1.42 22.17
C ALA A 195 17.27 2.00 21.29
N LEU A 196 16.03 1.68 21.65
CA LEU A 196 14.84 1.99 20.85
C LEU A 196 14.11 3.24 21.35
N ASP A 197 14.86 4.20 21.88
CA ASP A 197 14.38 5.46 22.46
C ASP A 197 14.23 6.59 21.43
N GLY A 198 14.75 6.40 20.21
CA GLY A 198 14.82 7.44 19.18
C GLY A 198 15.79 8.58 19.50
N ALA A 199 16.73 8.36 20.42
CA ALA A 199 17.76 9.31 20.87
C ALA A 199 19.16 8.68 20.96
N THR A 200 19.25 7.35 20.99
CA THR A 200 20.49 6.59 20.90
C THR A 200 20.84 6.38 19.43
N PHE A 201 21.85 7.12 18.97
CA PHE A 201 22.30 7.08 17.58
C PHE A 201 23.36 6.00 17.35
N SER A 202 23.38 5.46 16.13
CA SER A 202 24.40 4.54 15.64
C SER A 202 25.78 5.19 15.57
N ALA A 203 26.81 4.37 15.36
CA ALA A 203 28.11 4.89 14.93
C ALA A 203 27.94 5.84 13.73
N ALA A 204 28.59 7.01 13.83
CA ALA A 204 28.53 8.03 12.79
C ALA A 204 29.17 7.51 11.50
N THR A 205 28.45 7.66 10.39
CA THR A 205 28.92 7.30 9.06
C THR A 205 29.37 8.57 8.34
N THR A 206 30.61 8.58 7.85
CA THR A 206 31.10 9.68 7.01
C THR A 206 30.35 9.72 5.70
N LEU A 207 29.77 10.87 5.39
CA LEU A 207 29.05 11.12 4.15
C LEU A 207 30.02 11.48 3.03
N ASN A 208 29.65 11.09 1.82
CA ASN A 208 30.25 11.55 0.57
C ASN A 208 29.18 12.27 -0.26
N ASP A 209 29.58 13.11 -1.20
CA ASP A 209 28.61 13.73 -2.10
C ASP A 209 27.93 12.66 -2.97
N GLY A 210 26.60 12.68 -3.03
CA GLY A 210 25.78 11.67 -3.72
C GLY A 210 25.26 10.55 -2.81
N PRO A 211 25.13 9.30 -3.31
CA PRO A 211 24.48 8.22 -2.57
C PRO A 211 25.38 7.63 -1.48
N ASN A 212 24.83 7.48 -0.28
CA ASN A 212 25.49 6.88 0.88
C ASN A 212 24.66 5.71 1.42
N ILE A 213 25.33 4.61 1.73
CA ILE A 213 24.68 3.38 2.21
C ILE A 213 25.15 3.11 3.64
N ILE A 214 24.21 3.12 4.59
CA ILE A 214 24.48 2.82 5.99
C ILE A 214 23.98 1.40 6.30
N PRO A 215 24.88 0.42 6.54
CA PRO A 215 24.50 -0.95 6.82
C PRO A 215 24.11 -1.15 8.28
N PHE A 216 23.01 -1.87 8.49
CA PHE A 216 22.49 -2.31 9.77
C PHE A 216 22.23 -3.81 9.75
N GLN A 217 21.99 -4.38 10.92
CA GLN A 217 21.63 -5.77 11.05
C GLN A 217 20.45 -5.90 12.01
N ALA A 218 19.56 -6.85 11.75
CA ALA A 218 18.47 -7.20 12.63
C ALA A 218 18.51 -8.69 12.96
N ARG A 219 18.24 -9.05 14.22
CA ARG A 219 18.21 -10.45 14.67
C ARG A 219 17.14 -10.64 15.75
N TYR A 220 16.66 -11.86 15.92
CA TYR A 220 15.86 -12.21 17.08
C TYR A 220 16.73 -12.30 18.33
N TYR A 221 16.20 -11.79 19.45
CA TYR A 221 16.80 -11.86 20.78
C TYR A 221 15.77 -12.43 21.76
N ALA A 222 16.14 -13.50 22.46
CA ALA A 222 15.29 -14.13 23.46
C ALA A 222 15.47 -13.44 24.83
N THR A 223 14.37 -13.01 25.44
CA THR A 223 14.35 -12.53 26.84
C THR A 223 14.01 -13.63 27.83
N GLY A 224 13.65 -14.82 27.33
CA GLY A 224 13.35 -16.02 28.09
C GLY A 224 13.20 -17.23 27.17
N ALA A 225 12.44 -18.24 27.58
CA ALA A 225 12.13 -19.37 26.71
C ALA A 225 11.12 -18.97 25.63
N ALA A 226 11.59 -18.80 24.39
CA ALA A 226 10.77 -18.35 23.28
C ALA A 226 9.70 -19.39 22.91
N THR A 227 8.48 -18.92 22.67
CA THR A 227 7.39 -19.77 22.14
C THR A 227 7.29 -19.64 20.62
N ALA A 228 6.72 -20.65 19.97
CA ALA A 228 6.47 -20.58 18.53
C ALA A 228 5.30 -19.64 18.24
N GLY A 229 5.46 -18.77 17.25
CA GLY A 229 4.42 -17.84 16.85
C GLY A 229 4.91 -16.83 15.81
N ILE A 230 4.02 -15.92 15.42
CA ILE A 230 4.34 -14.80 14.51
C ILE A 230 5.19 -13.78 15.28
N ALA A 231 6.24 -13.28 14.64
CA ALA A 231 7.20 -12.37 15.24
C ALA A 231 7.49 -11.17 14.31
N ASN A 232 6.45 -10.36 14.11
CA ASN A 232 6.52 -9.10 13.38
C ASN A 232 6.78 -7.95 14.37
N ALA A 233 7.56 -6.97 13.97
CA ALA A 233 7.85 -5.79 14.79
C ALA A 233 8.03 -4.58 13.88
N ASP A 234 7.59 -3.42 14.36
CA ASP A 234 7.72 -2.15 13.65
C ASP A 234 8.57 -1.19 14.49
N ALA A 235 9.51 -0.53 13.83
CA ALA A 235 10.30 0.57 14.39
C ALA A 235 10.33 1.72 13.39
N THR A 236 10.40 2.93 13.92
CA THR A 236 10.71 4.12 13.12
C THR A 236 12.18 4.45 13.31
N PHE A 237 12.78 5.14 12.34
CA PHE A 237 14.15 5.62 12.45
C PHE A 237 14.21 7.13 12.26
N LYS A 238 15.26 7.73 12.79
CA LYS A 238 15.60 9.15 12.63
C LYS A 238 17.05 9.24 12.19
N VAL A 239 17.33 10.12 11.25
CA VAL A 239 18.69 10.42 10.81
C VAL A 239 19.11 11.75 11.43
N GLN A 240 20.26 11.76 12.10
CA GLN A 240 20.93 12.97 12.58
C GLN A 240 22.13 13.24 11.69
N TYR A 241 22.30 14.51 11.33
CA TYR A 241 23.40 14.99 10.52
C TYR A 241 24.32 15.87 11.38
N GLU A 242 25.63 15.70 11.21
CA GLU A 242 26.69 16.42 11.93
C GLU A 242 27.76 17.01 11.00
#